data_AF-A0A3D0PBD7-F1
#
_entry.id   AF-A0A3D0PBD7-F1
#
_cell.length_a   1.000
_cell.length_b   1.000
_cell.length_c   1.000
_cell.angle_alpha   90.00
_cell.angle_beta   90.00
_cell.angle_gamma   90.00
#
_symmetry.space_group_name_H-M   'P 1'
#
loop_
_entity.id
_entity.type
_entity.pdbx_description
1 polymer ?
#
loop_
_entity_poly.entity_id
_entity_poly.type
_entity_poly.pdbx_seq_one_letter_code
_entity_poly.pdbx_strand_id
1 'polypeptide(L)'
;MSPSLRLHINGEPSREIQLLGEVYRLGRDPDAEIVIQHPAISKRHALLERRHGHWQLRDQGSTNGLSWKGRSVQLLALRDGDRIRLGPEADPSLPVLEFLEPSSRRQWLPWRKALSSGLLSLAGAGLLVLGFGAVSVPVRGSLAPVRGPLVLYDRSGTPINSGFDTNHREKERVADFAPSLRAALLSSEDTRFWWHPGVDPIGITRALLVNIAGGQVLEGGSTLTQQLARSLYPNEVGEGDTLQRKWNELLVALQLEARFSKQTLLLSYLNRVYLGVGWGFEDAAQAYFNHSASALTLPQAALLVGLLPSPNGHDPCRYPEAALAARNGVLNKMVREGRLSADQGRIARRTPIQLAPEACTGVARRPAPFYSDQVERDLQKLVGDDVAAEGNFIVETHLDPTLQEVVEVTLQRFLRANSTSGINQGAVVVL
;
A
#
# COMPACT_ATOMS: atom_id res chain seq x y z
N MET A 1 -46.85 1.54 2.91
CA MET A 1 -47.98 0.72 2.42
C MET A 1 -47.89 -0.61 3.13
N SER A 2 -48.96 -1.03 3.79
CA SER A 2 -49.04 -2.32 4.50
C SER A 2 -49.11 -3.48 3.50
N PRO A 3 -48.63 -4.69 3.84
CA PRO A 3 -48.77 -5.86 2.98
C PRO A 3 -50.26 -6.20 2.78
N SER A 4 -50.59 -6.71 1.59
CA SER A 4 -51.95 -7.13 1.25
C SER A 4 -51.96 -8.52 0.63
N LEU A 5 -53.10 -9.19 0.73
CA LEU A 5 -53.34 -10.48 0.12
C LEU A 5 -54.48 -10.33 -0.88
N ARG A 6 -54.23 -10.71 -2.13
CA ARG A 6 -55.24 -10.70 -3.19
C ARG A 6 -55.78 -12.11 -3.40
N LEU A 7 -57.07 -12.29 -3.13
CA LEU A 7 -57.78 -13.53 -3.32
C LEU A 7 -58.47 -13.55 -4.69
N HIS A 8 -58.15 -14.56 -5.49
CA HIS A 8 -58.76 -14.84 -6.78
C HIS A 8 -59.61 -16.11 -6.67
N ILE A 9 -60.91 -15.98 -6.93
CA ILE A 9 -61.85 -17.11 -7.06
C ILE A 9 -62.42 -17.04 -8.47
N ASN A 10 -62.45 -18.17 -9.19
CA ASN A 10 -62.93 -18.19 -10.55
C ASN A 10 -64.42 -17.79 -10.61
N GLY A 11 -64.77 -16.82 -11.47
CA GLY A 11 -66.13 -16.28 -11.57
C GLY A 11 -66.49 -15.16 -10.58
N GLU A 12 -65.61 -14.79 -9.65
CA GLU A 12 -65.81 -13.65 -8.73
C GLU A 12 -64.78 -12.53 -8.97
N PRO A 13 -65.12 -11.26 -8.67
CA PRO A 13 -64.12 -10.19 -8.64
C PRO A 13 -63.06 -10.48 -7.58
N SER A 14 -61.80 -10.18 -7.92
CA SER A 14 -60.67 -10.40 -7.01
C SER A 14 -60.79 -9.49 -5.79
N ARG A 15 -60.58 -10.04 -4.59
CA ARG A 15 -60.70 -9.31 -3.34
C ARG A 15 -59.32 -9.04 -2.78
N GLU A 16 -59.00 -7.79 -2.49
CA GLU A 16 -57.74 -7.41 -1.86
C GLU A 16 -57.96 -7.16 -0.37
N ILE A 17 -57.21 -7.86 0.47
CA ILE A 17 -57.34 -7.87 1.92
C ILE A 17 -56.08 -7.25 2.50
N GLN A 18 -56.21 -6.14 3.21
CA GLN A 18 -55.07 -5.53 3.87
C GLN A 18 -54.73 -6.28 5.17
N LEU A 19 -53.46 -6.64 5.32
CA LEU A 19 -52.97 -7.34 6.50
C LEU A 19 -52.52 -6.32 7.56
N LEU A 20 -53.45 -5.98 8.45
CA LEU A 20 -53.27 -5.04 9.57
C LEU A 20 -52.92 -5.71 10.90
N GLY A 21 -53.30 -6.99 11.07
CA GLY A 21 -52.98 -7.81 12.24
C GLY A 21 -51.77 -8.70 12.01
N GLU A 22 -51.51 -9.60 12.96
CA GLU A 22 -50.36 -10.53 12.90
C GLU A 22 -50.77 -11.98 12.59
N VAL A 23 -52.07 -12.32 12.69
CA VAL A 23 -52.60 -13.68 12.47
C VAL A 23 -53.94 -13.61 11.75
N TYR A 24 -54.12 -14.45 10.73
CA TYR A 24 -55.33 -14.57 9.92
C TYR A 24 -55.66 -16.05 9.68
N ARG A 25 -56.86 -16.49 10.03
CA ARG A 25 -57.38 -17.81 9.67
C ARG A 25 -58.07 -17.74 8.32
N LEU A 26 -57.77 -18.70 7.45
CA LEU A 26 -58.34 -18.84 6.12
C LEU A 26 -59.20 -20.09 6.06
N GLY A 27 -60.44 -19.98 5.57
CA GLY A 27 -61.31 -21.13 5.35
C GLY A 27 -62.77 -20.78 5.08
N ARG A 28 -63.64 -21.80 5.07
CA ARG A 28 -65.09 -21.65 4.87
C ARG A 28 -65.86 -21.31 6.16
N ASP A 29 -65.18 -21.34 7.30
CA ASP A 29 -65.77 -20.97 8.60
C ASP A 29 -66.18 -19.48 8.61
N PRO A 30 -67.43 -19.13 8.95
CA PRO A 30 -67.87 -17.74 9.08
C PRO A 30 -67.05 -16.91 10.09
N ASP A 31 -66.44 -17.57 11.08
CA ASP A 31 -65.65 -16.92 12.14
C ASP A 31 -64.16 -16.72 11.76
N ALA A 32 -63.77 -17.06 10.52
CA ALA A 32 -62.43 -16.84 10.00
C ALA A 32 -62.21 -15.37 9.59
N GLU A 33 -61.01 -14.82 9.84
CA GLU A 33 -60.68 -13.46 9.40
C GLU A 33 -60.70 -13.31 7.87
N ILE A 34 -60.40 -14.40 7.14
CA ILE A 34 -60.48 -14.46 5.68
C ILE A 34 -61.41 -15.62 5.30
N VAL A 35 -62.68 -15.28 5.08
CA VAL A 35 -63.72 -16.24 4.69
C VAL A 35 -63.68 -16.48 3.18
N ILE A 36 -63.55 -17.74 2.79
CA ILE A 36 -63.50 -18.19 1.39
C ILE A 36 -64.65 -19.17 1.16
N GLN A 37 -65.74 -18.69 0.59
CA GLN A 37 -66.94 -19.47 0.28
C GLN A 37 -66.73 -20.31 -0.98
N HIS A 38 -65.98 -21.40 -0.87
CA HIS A 38 -65.73 -22.30 -1.99
C HIS A 38 -65.80 -23.78 -1.55
N PRO A 39 -66.47 -24.68 -2.30
CA PRO A 39 -66.67 -26.08 -1.90
C PRO A 39 -65.37 -26.85 -1.63
N ALA A 40 -64.31 -26.53 -2.38
CA ALA A 40 -63.00 -27.15 -2.24
C ALA A 40 -62.19 -26.65 -1.01
N ILE A 41 -62.73 -25.71 -0.22
CA ILE A 41 -62.03 -25.11 0.92
C ILE A 41 -62.62 -25.67 2.23
N SER A 42 -61.76 -26.28 3.04
CA SER A 42 -62.07 -26.76 4.39
C SER A 42 -62.53 -25.62 5.31
N LYS A 43 -63.29 -25.93 6.37
CA LYS A 43 -63.72 -24.93 7.36
C LYS A 43 -62.52 -24.14 7.92
N ARG A 44 -61.46 -24.86 8.30
CA ARG A 44 -60.15 -24.32 8.67
C ARG A 44 -59.14 -24.84 7.66
N HIS A 45 -58.75 -24.02 6.70
CA HIS A 45 -57.91 -24.45 5.58
C HIS A 45 -56.44 -24.09 5.83
N ALA A 46 -56.16 -22.82 6.14
CA ALA A 46 -54.80 -22.36 6.39
C ALA A 46 -54.73 -21.28 7.48
N LEU A 47 -53.54 -21.08 8.03
CA LEU A 47 -53.21 -20.03 8.97
C LEU A 47 -52.10 -19.17 8.38
N LEU A 48 -52.37 -17.90 8.18
CA LEU A 48 -51.38 -16.89 7.83
C LEU A 48 -50.95 -16.19 9.12
N GLU A 49 -49.67 -16.30 9.49
CA GLU A 49 -49.12 -15.68 10.69
C GLU A 49 -47.83 -14.93 10.36
N ARG A 50 -47.56 -13.85 11.08
CA ARG A 50 -46.30 -13.13 10.99
C ARG A 50 -45.40 -13.56 12.15
N ARG A 51 -44.22 -14.11 11.82
CA ARG A 51 -43.20 -14.53 12.80
C ARG A 51 -41.86 -13.93 12.45
N HIS A 52 -41.18 -13.34 13.43
CA HIS A 52 -39.86 -12.71 13.27
C HIS A 52 -39.82 -11.70 12.11
N GLY A 53 -40.92 -10.96 11.88
CA GLY A 53 -41.03 -9.98 10.79
C GLY A 53 -41.37 -10.54 9.41
N HIS A 54 -41.51 -11.87 9.27
CA HIS A 54 -41.86 -12.53 8.00
C HIS A 54 -43.25 -13.15 8.06
N TRP A 55 -43.98 -13.06 6.94
CA TRP A 55 -45.27 -13.73 6.78
C TRP A 55 -45.07 -15.20 6.41
N GLN A 56 -45.82 -16.09 7.06
CA GLN A 56 -45.83 -17.50 6.73
C GLN A 56 -47.25 -18.03 6.65
N LEU A 57 -47.51 -18.83 5.62
CA LEU A 57 -48.76 -19.52 5.40
C LEU A 57 -48.59 -20.99 5.73
N ARG A 58 -49.39 -21.50 6.67
CA ARG A 58 -49.37 -22.88 7.14
C ARG A 58 -50.69 -23.57 6.81
N ASP A 59 -50.63 -24.75 6.24
CA ASP A 59 -51.80 -25.61 6.08
C ASP A 59 -52.31 -26.10 7.45
N GLN A 60 -53.62 -26.06 7.69
CA GLN A 60 -54.26 -26.50 8.94
C GLN A 60 -54.80 -27.94 8.84
N GLY A 61 -54.16 -28.80 8.03
CA GLY A 61 -54.65 -30.15 7.74
C GLY A 61 -55.86 -30.12 6.81
N SER A 62 -55.80 -29.26 5.78
CA SER A 62 -56.91 -29.10 4.86
C SER A 62 -57.07 -30.31 3.94
N THR A 63 -58.29 -30.52 3.43
CA THR A 63 -58.62 -31.68 2.59
C THR A 63 -57.88 -31.65 1.25
N ASN A 64 -57.66 -30.46 0.69
CA ASN A 64 -57.06 -30.28 -0.63
C ASN A 64 -55.61 -29.74 -0.56
N GLY A 65 -55.13 -29.37 0.62
CA GLY A 65 -53.77 -28.85 0.83
C GLY A 65 -53.52 -27.48 0.21
N LEU A 66 -52.27 -27.03 0.28
CA LEU A 66 -51.76 -25.84 -0.39
C LEU A 66 -50.79 -26.24 -1.50
N SER A 67 -50.85 -25.58 -2.66
CA SER A 67 -49.82 -25.72 -3.70
C SER A 67 -49.12 -24.39 -4.00
N TRP A 68 -47.80 -24.47 -4.16
CA TRP A 68 -46.96 -23.35 -4.58
C TRP A 68 -45.94 -23.84 -5.60
N LYS A 69 -45.87 -23.18 -6.77
CA LYS A 69 -44.99 -23.54 -7.90
C LYS A 69 -45.07 -25.03 -8.29
N GLY A 70 -46.29 -25.57 -8.31
CA GLY A 70 -46.55 -26.95 -8.71
C GLY A 70 -46.19 -28.02 -7.70
N ARG A 71 -45.92 -27.67 -6.43
CA ARG A 71 -45.66 -28.62 -5.35
C ARG A 71 -46.60 -28.38 -4.17
N SER A 72 -46.99 -29.45 -3.49
CA SER A 72 -47.73 -29.35 -2.23
C SER A 72 -46.81 -28.84 -1.11
N VAL A 73 -47.31 -27.89 -0.32
CA VAL A 73 -46.56 -27.26 0.78
C VAL A 73 -47.38 -27.28 2.07
N GLN A 74 -46.75 -27.60 3.20
CA GLN A 74 -47.38 -27.53 4.53
C GLN A 74 -47.12 -26.20 5.24
N LEU A 75 -45.97 -25.58 4.97
CA LEU A 75 -45.55 -24.29 5.50
C LEU A 75 -44.76 -23.55 4.42
N LEU A 76 -45.15 -22.31 4.15
CA LEU A 76 -44.49 -21.45 3.17
C LEU A 76 -44.22 -20.08 3.79
N ALA A 77 -42.96 -19.67 3.82
CA ALA A 77 -42.59 -18.28 4.08
C ALA A 77 -42.89 -17.45 2.82
N LEU A 78 -43.81 -16.50 2.93
CA LEU A 78 -44.31 -15.71 1.82
C LEU A 78 -43.31 -14.62 1.41
N ARG A 79 -43.18 -14.41 0.11
CA ARG A 79 -42.44 -13.32 -0.53
C ARG A 79 -43.35 -12.57 -1.48
N ASP A 80 -43.02 -11.31 -1.75
CA ASP A 80 -43.75 -10.48 -2.71
C ASP A 80 -43.95 -11.20 -4.06
N GLY A 81 -45.19 -11.26 -4.51
CA GLY A 81 -45.60 -11.92 -5.75
C GLY A 81 -45.81 -13.44 -5.64
N ASP A 82 -45.69 -14.04 -4.46
CA ASP A 82 -46.00 -15.46 -4.30
C ASP A 82 -47.49 -15.72 -4.56
N ARG A 83 -47.78 -16.67 -5.45
CA ARG A 83 -49.12 -17.16 -5.78
C ARG A 83 -49.30 -18.57 -5.22
N ILE A 84 -50.25 -18.73 -4.31
CA ILE A 84 -50.52 -19.98 -3.60
C ILE A 84 -51.93 -20.43 -3.93
N ARG A 85 -52.09 -21.64 -4.43
CA ARG A 85 -53.41 -22.22 -4.67
C ARG A 85 -53.86 -22.99 -3.45
N LEU A 86 -55.13 -22.84 -3.10
CA LEU A 86 -55.78 -23.52 -1.99
C LEU A 86 -56.34 -24.88 -2.44
N GLY A 87 -55.43 -25.72 -2.92
CA GLY A 87 -55.70 -27.10 -3.31
C GLY A 87 -54.67 -27.63 -4.31
N PRO A 88 -54.94 -28.77 -4.99
CA PRO A 88 -54.01 -29.34 -5.96
C PRO A 88 -53.80 -28.46 -7.19
N GLU A 89 -52.55 -28.38 -7.66
CA GLU A 89 -52.16 -27.58 -8.84
C GLU A 89 -52.86 -28.02 -10.15
N ALA A 90 -53.32 -29.27 -10.23
CA ALA A 90 -53.96 -29.81 -11.43
C ALA A 90 -55.33 -29.16 -11.72
N ASP A 91 -55.96 -28.53 -10.72
CA ASP A 91 -57.27 -27.91 -10.87
C ASP A 91 -57.13 -26.37 -10.93
N PRO A 92 -57.33 -25.75 -12.11
CA PRO A 92 -57.24 -24.30 -12.28
C PRO A 92 -58.49 -23.56 -11.76
N SER A 93 -59.56 -24.27 -11.39
CA SER A 93 -60.79 -23.66 -10.87
C SER A 93 -60.69 -23.25 -9.41
N LEU A 94 -59.65 -23.70 -8.69
CA LEU A 94 -59.50 -23.48 -7.26
C LEU A 94 -59.02 -22.06 -6.90
N PRO A 95 -59.38 -21.57 -5.70
CA PRO A 95 -58.94 -20.26 -5.24
C PRO A 95 -57.42 -20.09 -5.16
N VAL A 96 -56.93 -18.92 -5.57
CA VAL A 96 -55.50 -18.54 -5.52
C VAL A 96 -55.32 -17.28 -4.68
N LEU A 97 -54.35 -17.31 -3.78
CA LEU A 97 -53.88 -16.18 -2.99
C LEU A 97 -52.62 -15.62 -3.64
N GLU A 98 -52.58 -14.32 -3.91
CA GLU A 98 -51.37 -13.59 -4.31
C GLU A 98 -50.95 -12.68 -3.15
N PHE A 99 -49.72 -12.87 -2.64
CA PHE A 99 -49.17 -12.05 -1.57
C PHE A 99 -48.43 -10.83 -2.15
N LEU A 100 -48.78 -9.63 -1.70
CA LEU A 100 -48.23 -8.37 -2.20
C LEU A 100 -47.56 -7.61 -1.05
N GLU A 101 -46.25 -7.40 -1.17
CA GLU A 101 -45.46 -6.66 -0.18
C GLU A 101 -44.71 -5.49 -0.85
N PRO A 102 -45.26 -4.26 -0.76
CA PRO A 102 -44.77 -3.09 -1.49
C PRO A 102 -43.31 -2.71 -1.21
N SER A 103 -42.71 -3.16 -0.10
CA SER A 103 -41.38 -2.76 0.37
C SER A 103 -40.23 -3.59 -0.19
N SER A 104 -40.46 -4.77 -0.78
CA SER A 104 -39.38 -5.71 -1.15
C SER A 104 -38.69 -5.40 -2.50
N ARG A 105 -39.39 -4.76 -3.44
CA ARG A 105 -38.86 -4.50 -4.80
C ARG A 105 -37.84 -3.38 -4.90
N ARG A 106 -37.73 -2.49 -3.90
CA ARG A 106 -36.98 -1.23 -4.06
C ARG A 106 -35.60 -1.20 -3.41
N GLN A 107 -35.28 -2.15 -2.54
CA GLN A 107 -34.05 -2.04 -1.76
C GLN A 107 -32.84 -2.71 -2.41
N TRP A 108 -32.92 -3.86 -3.11
CA TRP A 108 -31.72 -4.62 -3.51
C TRP A 108 -31.03 -4.26 -4.84
N LEU A 109 -31.63 -3.42 -5.69
CA LEU A 109 -31.10 -3.07 -7.02
C LEU A 109 -30.17 -1.84 -7.12
N PRO A 110 -30.33 -0.75 -6.32
CA PRO A 110 -29.51 0.44 -6.52
C PRO A 110 -28.06 0.26 -6.08
N TRP A 111 -27.78 -0.56 -5.06
CA TRP A 111 -26.40 -0.70 -4.55
C TRP A 111 -25.49 -1.47 -5.51
N ARG A 112 -25.99 -2.52 -6.18
CA ARG A 112 -25.19 -3.29 -7.14
C ARG A 112 -24.83 -2.46 -8.36
N LYS A 113 -25.77 -1.65 -8.86
CA LYS A 113 -25.54 -0.72 -9.97
C LYS A 113 -24.62 0.43 -9.56
N ALA A 114 -24.80 0.98 -8.36
CA ALA A 114 -23.93 2.02 -7.80
C ALA A 114 -22.51 1.52 -7.53
N LEU A 115 -22.34 0.28 -7.06
CA LEU A 115 -21.02 -0.35 -6.90
C LEU A 115 -20.35 -0.60 -8.26
N SER A 116 -21.08 -1.12 -9.25
CA SER A 116 -20.52 -1.33 -10.59
C SER A 116 -20.15 -0.01 -11.28
N SER A 117 -20.96 1.04 -11.15
CA SER A 117 -20.63 2.36 -11.71
C SER A 117 -19.46 3.00 -10.97
N GLY A 118 -19.38 2.85 -9.65
CA GLY A 118 -18.24 3.34 -8.86
C GLY A 118 -16.91 2.67 -9.25
N LEU A 119 -16.93 1.35 -9.48
CA LEU A 119 -15.76 0.60 -9.97
C LEU A 119 -15.34 1.02 -11.38
N LEU A 120 -16.29 1.24 -12.28
CA LEU A 120 -16.01 1.74 -13.64
C LEU A 120 -15.46 3.17 -13.65
N SER A 121 -15.98 4.05 -12.80
CA SER A 121 -15.47 5.42 -12.66
C SER A 121 -14.06 5.46 -12.07
N LEU A 122 -13.75 4.60 -11.08
CA LEU A 122 -12.40 4.44 -10.53
C LEU A 122 -11.42 3.90 -11.57
N ALA A 123 -11.83 2.90 -12.36
CA ALA A 123 -11.01 2.36 -13.45
C ALA A 123 -10.76 3.41 -14.56
N GLY A 124 -11.79 4.17 -14.93
CA GLY A 124 -11.68 5.27 -15.89
C GLY A 124 -10.78 6.41 -15.41
N ALA A 125 -10.89 6.80 -14.14
CA ALA A 125 -10.00 7.78 -13.53
C ALA A 125 -8.55 7.28 -13.47
N GLY A 126 -8.33 6.00 -13.15
CA GLY A 126 -7.01 5.38 -13.17
C GLY A 126 -6.38 5.40 -14.57
N LEU A 127 -7.16 5.07 -15.61
CA LEU A 127 -6.72 5.14 -17.01
C LEU A 127 -6.43 6.58 -17.47
N LEU A 128 -7.20 7.56 -17.01
CA LEU A 128 -6.96 8.97 -17.29
C LEU A 128 -5.69 9.49 -16.60
N VAL A 129 -5.44 9.10 -15.35
CA VAL A 129 -4.19 9.43 -14.62
C VAL A 129 -2.98 8.81 -15.31
N LEU A 130 -3.08 7.55 -15.74
CA LEU A 130 -2.02 6.87 -16.51
C LEU A 130 -1.80 7.52 -17.88
N GLY A 131 -2.88 7.84 -18.60
CA GLY A 131 -2.82 8.48 -19.91
C GLY A 131 -2.25 9.91 -19.85
N PHE A 132 -2.66 10.70 -18.86
CA PHE A 132 -2.12 12.03 -18.62
C PHE A 132 -0.65 11.98 -18.21
N GLY A 133 -0.29 11.10 -17.27
CA GLY A 133 1.10 10.89 -16.84
C GLY A 133 2.02 10.54 -18.00
N ALA A 134 1.60 9.64 -18.90
CA ALA A 134 2.38 9.23 -20.06
C ALA A 134 2.64 10.35 -21.08
N VAL A 135 1.76 11.36 -21.16
CA VAL A 135 1.92 12.52 -22.05
C VAL A 135 2.71 13.64 -21.37
N SER A 136 2.52 13.85 -20.06
CA SER A 136 3.09 14.97 -19.32
C SER A 136 4.51 14.76 -18.83
N VAL A 137 4.93 13.51 -18.59
CA VAL A 137 6.29 13.18 -18.15
C VAL A 137 6.86 12.09 -19.07
N PRO A 138 7.55 12.45 -20.17
CA PRO A 138 8.15 11.46 -21.03
C PRO A 138 9.40 10.89 -20.35
N VAL A 139 9.25 9.87 -19.49
CA VAL A 139 10.41 9.08 -19.06
C VAL A 139 10.94 8.41 -20.33
N ARG A 140 12.06 8.87 -20.88
CA ARG A 140 12.75 8.23 -22.01
C ARG A 140 14.02 7.61 -21.45
N GLY A 141 14.14 6.28 -21.48
CA GLY A 141 15.35 5.61 -21.04
C GLY A 141 15.11 4.27 -20.35
N SER A 142 16.17 3.44 -20.33
CA SER A 142 16.33 2.36 -19.36
C SER A 142 16.34 2.95 -17.94
N LEU A 143 16.23 2.10 -16.91
CA LEU A 143 16.69 2.49 -15.57
C LEU A 143 18.08 3.11 -15.76
N ALA A 144 18.30 4.32 -15.23
CA ALA A 144 19.44 5.19 -15.54
C ALA A 144 20.74 4.42 -15.85
N PRO A 145 21.47 4.80 -16.92
CA PRO A 145 22.64 4.06 -17.39
C PRO A 145 23.64 3.83 -16.26
N VAL A 146 24.38 2.72 -16.36
CA VAL A 146 25.46 2.36 -15.44
C VAL A 146 26.41 3.56 -15.34
N ARG A 147 26.45 4.24 -14.20
CA ARG A 147 27.43 5.28 -13.92
C ARG A 147 28.80 4.60 -13.89
N GLY A 148 29.64 4.87 -14.89
CA GLY A 148 31.06 4.51 -14.83
C GLY A 148 31.74 5.22 -13.66
N PRO A 149 32.87 4.71 -13.15
CA PRO A 149 33.58 5.32 -12.02
C PRO A 149 33.96 6.78 -12.32
N LEU A 150 33.87 7.62 -11.29
CA LEU A 150 34.37 9.00 -11.30
C LEU A 150 35.51 9.08 -10.29
N VAL A 151 36.75 9.13 -10.73
CA VAL A 151 37.91 9.19 -9.82
C VAL A 151 38.31 10.65 -9.65
N LEU A 152 38.28 11.15 -8.40
CA LEU A 152 38.75 12.51 -8.10
C LEU A 152 40.20 12.43 -7.59
N TYR A 153 41.07 13.28 -8.09
CA TYR A 153 42.43 13.44 -7.59
C TYR A 153 42.59 14.78 -6.87
N ASP A 154 43.32 14.78 -5.77
CA ASP A 154 43.69 16.01 -5.06
C ASP A 154 44.82 16.74 -5.80
N ARG A 155 45.21 17.91 -5.30
CA ARG A 155 46.28 18.72 -5.91
C ARG A 155 47.64 18.02 -5.98
N SER A 156 47.84 16.95 -5.21
CA SER A 156 49.08 16.17 -5.16
C SER A 156 49.07 14.97 -6.09
N GLY A 157 47.98 14.76 -6.84
CA GLY A 157 47.80 13.58 -7.68
C GLY A 157 47.50 12.32 -6.86
N THR A 158 47.05 12.46 -5.61
CA THR A 158 46.56 11.34 -4.81
C THR A 158 45.06 11.18 -5.05
N PRO A 159 44.55 9.95 -5.33
CA PRO A 159 43.12 9.74 -5.47
C PRO A 159 42.43 10.08 -4.16
N ILE A 160 41.50 11.03 -4.23
CA ILE A 160 40.55 11.31 -3.17
C ILE A 160 39.56 10.15 -3.21
N ASN A 161 39.35 9.50 -2.06
CA ASN A 161 38.33 8.46 -1.93
C ASN A 161 36.93 9.09 -1.94
N SER A 162 36.55 9.75 -3.04
CA SER A 162 35.37 10.59 -3.20
C SER A 162 34.04 9.81 -3.08
N GLY A 163 34.11 8.52 -2.71
CA GLY A 163 32.99 7.58 -2.70
C GLY A 163 32.54 7.17 -4.10
N PHE A 164 33.29 7.56 -5.12
CA PHE A 164 33.06 7.22 -6.52
C PHE A 164 34.13 6.24 -7.06
N ASP A 165 35.21 6.02 -6.31
CA ASP A 165 36.19 4.97 -6.58
C ASP A 165 36.18 3.95 -5.44
N THR A 166 35.45 2.86 -5.64
CA THR A 166 35.83 1.50 -5.25
C THR A 166 34.69 0.54 -5.60
N ASN A 167 34.80 -0.19 -6.70
CA ASN A 167 34.08 -1.44 -6.92
C ASN A 167 32.56 -1.44 -6.67
N HIS A 168 31.79 -0.39 -7.00
CA HIS A 168 30.33 -0.51 -6.98
C HIS A 168 29.95 -1.63 -7.95
N ARG A 169 29.57 -2.77 -7.40
CA ARG A 169 29.23 -3.98 -8.15
C ARG A 169 27.77 -4.26 -7.91
N GLU A 170 26.95 -3.82 -8.86
CA GLU A 170 25.55 -4.19 -8.90
C GLU A 170 25.42 -5.72 -8.87
N LYS A 171 24.57 -6.22 -7.98
CA LYS A 171 24.17 -7.63 -8.05
C LYS A 171 23.28 -7.83 -9.26
N GLU A 172 23.44 -8.96 -9.93
CA GLU A 172 22.66 -9.30 -11.12
C GLU A 172 21.23 -9.73 -10.77
N ARG A 173 21.03 -10.30 -9.58
CA ARG A 173 19.72 -10.81 -9.17
C ARG A 173 19.37 -10.40 -7.75
N VAL A 174 18.08 -10.19 -7.53
CA VAL A 174 17.51 -9.99 -6.18
C VAL A 174 17.89 -11.15 -5.25
N ALA A 175 18.02 -12.36 -5.79
CA ALA A 175 18.42 -13.57 -5.07
C ALA A 175 19.81 -13.48 -4.42
N ASP A 176 20.72 -12.66 -4.97
CA ASP A 176 22.11 -12.53 -4.52
C ASP A 176 22.24 -11.65 -3.26
N PHE A 177 21.14 -11.08 -2.77
CA PHE A 177 21.04 -10.43 -1.46
C PHE A 177 20.59 -11.41 -0.37
N ALA A 178 20.94 -11.15 0.88
CA ALA A 178 20.50 -12.00 1.98
C ALA A 178 18.95 -12.04 2.08
N PRO A 179 18.33 -13.20 2.37
CA PRO A 179 16.88 -13.29 2.57
C PRO A 179 16.39 -12.39 3.71
N SER A 180 17.21 -12.24 4.77
CA SER A 180 17.00 -11.33 5.89
C SER A 180 16.88 -9.88 5.44
N LEU A 181 17.75 -9.45 4.52
CA LEU A 181 17.74 -8.10 3.95
C LEU A 181 16.47 -7.84 3.14
N ARG A 182 16.10 -8.75 2.23
CA ARG A 182 14.86 -8.61 1.45
C ARG A 182 13.63 -8.55 2.35
N ALA A 183 13.57 -9.41 3.37
CA ALA A 183 12.47 -9.43 4.31
C ALA A 183 12.41 -8.15 5.17
N ALA A 184 13.56 -7.66 5.64
CA ALA A 184 13.65 -6.42 6.41
C ALA A 184 13.22 -5.21 5.58
N LEU A 185 13.71 -5.10 4.35
CA LEU A 185 13.38 -4.01 3.43
C LEU A 185 11.88 -3.96 3.14
N LEU A 186 11.30 -5.08 2.68
CA LEU A 186 9.87 -5.15 2.38
C LEU A 186 9.01 -4.92 3.62
N SER A 187 9.43 -5.40 4.81
CA SER A 187 8.67 -5.15 6.04
C SER A 187 8.75 -3.68 6.48
N SER A 188 9.85 -3.00 6.20
CA SER A 188 10.05 -1.62 6.62
C SER A 188 9.40 -0.61 5.69
N GLU A 189 9.69 -0.75 4.40
CA GLU A 189 9.42 0.26 3.38
C GLU A 189 8.13 -0.03 2.63
N ASP A 190 7.86 -1.30 2.32
CA ASP A 190 6.74 -1.64 1.45
C ASP A 190 6.25 -3.09 1.60
N THR A 191 5.37 -3.29 2.59
CA THR A 191 4.83 -4.61 2.97
C THR A 191 4.03 -5.29 1.87
N ARG A 192 3.46 -4.50 0.95
CA ARG A 192 2.57 -4.96 -0.14
C ARG A 192 3.19 -4.77 -1.51
N PHE A 193 4.51 -4.58 -1.58
CA PHE A 193 5.28 -4.32 -2.80
C PHE A 193 4.85 -5.18 -4.00
N TRP A 194 4.62 -6.48 -3.79
CA TRP A 194 4.28 -7.42 -4.86
C TRP A 194 2.86 -7.28 -5.42
N TRP A 195 1.95 -6.63 -4.70
CA TRP A 195 0.53 -6.60 -5.03
C TRP A 195 0.10 -5.30 -5.74
N HIS A 196 0.68 -4.16 -5.36
CA HIS A 196 0.22 -2.87 -5.87
C HIS A 196 1.02 -2.42 -7.11
N PRO A 197 0.45 -1.61 -8.02
CA PRO A 197 1.15 -1.07 -9.17
C PRO A 197 1.85 0.25 -8.79
N GLY A 198 2.90 0.21 -7.96
CA GLY A 198 3.68 1.40 -7.59
C GLY A 198 3.09 2.35 -6.56
N VAL A 199 1.79 2.31 -6.30
CA VAL A 199 1.13 3.09 -5.22
C VAL A 199 0.32 2.14 -4.38
N ASP A 200 0.39 2.24 -3.05
CA ASP A 200 -0.39 1.41 -2.12
C ASP A 200 -1.55 2.22 -1.51
N PRO A 201 -2.78 2.14 -2.05
CA PRO A 201 -3.92 2.90 -1.52
C PRO A 201 -4.24 2.52 -0.07
N ILE A 202 -4.09 1.25 0.29
CA ILE A 202 -4.33 0.77 1.66
C ILE A 202 -3.25 1.34 2.59
N GLY A 203 -2.02 1.43 2.10
CA GLY A 203 -0.87 2.01 2.81
C GLY A 203 -1.08 3.48 3.09
N ILE A 204 -1.51 4.23 2.07
CA ILE A 204 -1.84 5.66 2.15
C ILE A 204 -2.99 5.90 3.13
N THR A 205 -4.11 5.18 3.00
CA THR A 205 -5.25 5.35 3.91
C THR A 205 -4.88 5.02 5.35
N ARG A 206 -4.12 3.94 5.59
CA ARG A 206 -3.61 3.59 6.92
C ARG A 206 -2.71 4.68 7.48
N ALA A 207 -1.75 5.18 6.70
CA ALA A 207 -0.84 6.24 7.12
C ALA A 207 -1.61 7.52 7.46
N LEU A 208 -2.61 7.89 6.66
CA LEU A 208 -3.48 9.04 6.92
C LEU A 208 -4.25 8.88 8.24
N LEU A 209 -4.86 7.72 8.49
CA LEU A 209 -5.60 7.46 9.73
C LEU A 209 -4.69 7.51 10.96
N VAL A 210 -3.49 6.93 10.87
CA VAL A 210 -2.50 6.96 11.96
C VAL A 210 -2.02 8.39 12.22
N ASN A 211 -1.78 9.19 11.18
CA ASN A 211 -1.34 10.58 11.32
C ASN A 211 -2.41 11.47 11.95
N ILE A 212 -3.68 11.26 11.60
CA ILE A 212 -4.82 11.97 12.21
C ILE A 212 -4.98 11.58 13.69
N ALA A 213 -4.84 10.29 14.01
CA ALA A 213 -4.96 9.80 15.39
C ALA A 213 -3.75 10.17 16.28
N GLY A 214 -2.55 10.26 15.70
CA GLY A 214 -1.29 10.48 16.40
C GLY A 214 -0.84 11.95 16.48
N GLY A 215 -1.55 12.89 15.84
CA GLY A 215 -1.26 14.32 15.89
C GLY A 215 0.05 14.76 15.22
N GLN A 216 0.79 13.85 14.58
CA GLN A 216 2.03 14.12 13.86
C GLN A 216 1.96 13.47 12.47
N VAL A 217 2.45 14.17 11.44
CA VAL A 217 2.61 13.62 10.10
C VAL A 217 3.79 12.65 10.13
N LEU A 218 3.53 11.36 10.34
CA LEU A 218 4.55 10.34 10.13
C LEU A 218 4.74 10.13 8.63
N GLU A 219 5.97 10.30 8.17
CA GLU A 219 6.42 9.85 6.86
C GLU A 219 6.31 8.32 6.80
N GLY A 220 5.54 7.80 5.84
CA GLY A 220 5.35 6.35 5.72
C GLY A 220 4.28 5.90 4.73
N GLY A 221 3.81 6.80 3.86
CA GLY A 221 2.83 6.49 2.82
C GLY A 221 3.43 6.19 1.43
N SER A 222 4.73 6.49 1.22
CA SER A 222 5.39 6.27 -0.07
C SER A 222 5.86 4.82 -0.21
N THR A 223 5.64 4.22 -1.39
CA THR A 223 6.09 2.87 -1.74
C THR A 223 7.57 2.83 -2.14
N LEU A 224 8.15 1.63 -2.25
CA LEU A 224 9.52 1.47 -2.76
C LEU A 224 9.69 2.05 -4.17
N THR A 225 8.69 1.87 -5.03
CA THR A 225 8.72 2.39 -6.41
C THR A 225 8.68 3.92 -6.44
N GLN A 226 7.91 4.54 -5.55
CA GLN A 226 7.87 5.99 -5.39
C GLN A 226 9.21 6.55 -4.90
N GLN A 227 9.81 5.90 -3.91
CA GLN A 227 11.16 6.25 -3.46
C GLN A 227 12.19 6.09 -4.59
N LEU A 228 12.09 5.02 -5.38
CA LEU A 228 12.97 4.77 -6.53
C LEU A 228 12.80 5.85 -7.60
N ALA A 229 11.56 6.23 -7.92
CA ALA A 229 11.25 7.30 -8.87
C ALA A 229 11.92 8.61 -8.46
N ARG A 230 11.79 8.99 -7.19
CA ARG A 230 12.43 10.20 -6.63
C ARG A 230 13.96 10.14 -6.72
N SER A 231 14.55 8.96 -6.55
CA SER A 231 16.01 8.81 -6.58
C SER A 231 16.59 8.75 -7.99
N LEU A 232 15.88 8.14 -8.95
CA LEU A 232 16.39 7.92 -10.32
C LEU A 232 16.03 9.04 -11.28
N TYR A 233 14.94 9.76 -11.02
CA TYR A 233 14.38 10.78 -11.92
C TYR A 233 14.10 12.08 -11.15
N PRO A 234 15.11 12.69 -10.50
CA PRO A 234 14.92 13.89 -9.70
C PRO A 234 14.47 15.09 -10.54
N ASN A 235 14.89 15.17 -11.81
CA ASN A 235 14.50 16.25 -12.72
C ASN A 235 13.01 16.19 -13.10
N GLU A 236 12.48 14.97 -13.26
CA GLU A 236 11.09 14.73 -13.61
C GLU A 236 10.17 14.81 -12.38
N VAL A 237 10.65 14.35 -11.22
CA VAL A 237 9.89 14.37 -9.97
C VAL A 237 9.88 15.77 -9.34
N GLY A 238 11.03 16.46 -9.37
CA GLY A 238 11.25 17.75 -8.72
C GLY A 238 11.74 17.63 -7.26
N GLU A 239 12.14 18.77 -6.70
CA GLU A 239 12.72 18.88 -5.36
C GLU A 239 11.77 19.53 -4.35
N GLY A 240 12.08 19.39 -3.05
CA GLY A 240 11.35 20.02 -1.93
C GLY A 240 9.97 19.43 -1.62
N ASP A 241 9.40 19.66 -0.44
CA ASP A 241 8.17 18.98 0.00
C ASP A 241 6.87 19.61 -0.50
N THR A 242 6.69 19.65 -1.82
CA THR A 242 5.48 20.18 -2.48
C THR A 242 4.49 19.08 -2.87
N LEU A 243 3.20 19.43 -2.91
CA LEU A 243 2.15 18.53 -3.43
C LEU A 243 2.36 18.20 -4.91
N GLN A 244 2.87 19.16 -5.69
CA GLN A 244 3.20 18.95 -7.10
C GLN A 244 4.29 17.88 -7.25
N ARG A 245 5.38 17.97 -6.47
CA ARG A 245 6.42 16.94 -6.46
C ARG A 245 5.84 15.56 -6.14
N LYS A 246 5.00 15.46 -5.10
CA LYS A 246 4.37 14.18 -4.72
C LYS A 246 3.47 13.61 -5.82
N TRP A 247 2.78 14.46 -6.59
CA TRP A 247 2.03 14.03 -7.76
C TRP A 247 2.94 13.52 -8.88
N ASN A 248 4.04 14.23 -9.18
CA ASN A 248 5.01 13.79 -10.17
C ASN A 248 5.67 12.45 -9.77
N GLU A 249 6.05 12.29 -8.49
CA GLU A 249 6.59 11.04 -7.93
C GLU A 249 5.63 9.87 -8.15
N LEU A 250 4.33 10.09 -7.92
CA LEU A 250 3.29 9.09 -8.20
C LEU A 250 3.23 8.74 -9.69
N LEU A 251 3.22 9.72 -10.58
CA LEU A 251 3.15 9.47 -12.03
C LEU A 251 4.37 8.71 -12.54
N VAL A 252 5.58 9.11 -12.13
CA VAL A 252 6.83 8.43 -12.51
C VAL A 252 6.86 7.01 -11.96
N ALA A 253 6.42 6.78 -10.72
CA ALA A 253 6.33 5.44 -10.14
C ALA A 253 5.38 4.52 -10.94
N LEU A 254 4.22 5.02 -11.36
CA LEU A 254 3.30 4.28 -12.22
C LEU A 254 3.92 3.94 -13.58
N GLN A 255 4.69 4.87 -14.17
CA GLN A 255 5.39 4.62 -15.42
C GLN A 255 6.49 3.56 -15.29
N LEU A 256 7.23 3.57 -14.17
CA LEU A 256 8.24 2.55 -13.89
C LEU A 256 7.62 1.15 -13.76
N GLU A 257 6.48 1.04 -13.10
CA GLU A 257 5.75 -0.23 -12.93
C GLU A 257 5.13 -0.74 -14.23
N ALA A 258 4.76 0.16 -15.13
CA ALA A 258 4.26 -0.22 -16.45
C ALA A 258 5.36 -0.78 -17.36
N ARG A 259 6.64 -0.45 -17.11
CA ARG A 259 7.77 -0.79 -17.98
C ARG A 259 8.70 -1.87 -17.43
N PHE A 260 8.84 -1.93 -16.11
CA PHE A 260 9.80 -2.81 -15.45
C PHE A 260 9.07 -3.79 -14.53
N SER A 261 9.59 -5.02 -14.48
CA SER A 261 9.07 -6.02 -13.55
C SER A 261 9.34 -5.61 -12.10
N LYS A 262 8.50 -6.09 -11.17
CA LYS A 262 8.73 -5.93 -9.72
C LYS A 262 10.12 -6.39 -9.27
N GLN A 263 10.63 -7.47 -9.87
CA GLN A 263 11.98 -7.95 -9.55
C GLN A 263 13.05 -6.97 -10.01
N THR A 264 12.90 -6.39 -11.20
CA THR A 264 13.81 -5.38 -11.74
C THR A 264 13.80 -4.10 -10.89
N LEU A 265 12.62 -3.63 -10.50
CA LEU A 265 12.49 -2.45 -9.64
C LEU A 265 13.12 -2.67 -8.26
N LEU A 266 12.87 -3.83 -7.65
CA LEU A 266 13.47 -4.19 -6.37
C LEU A 266 15.00 -4.33 -6.49
N LEU A 267 15.50 -4.92 -7.57
CA LEU A 267 16.93 -5.04 -7.83
C LEU A 267 17.59 -3.67 -7.95
N SER A 268 17.01 -2.78 -8.77
CA SER A 268 17.50 -1.40 -8.92
C SER A 268 17.51 -0.67 -7.59
N TYR A 269 16.46 -0.81 -6.79
CA TYR A 269 16.43 -0.19 -5.46
C TYR A 269 17.56 -0.73 -4.57
N LEU A 270 17.72 -2.04 -4.50
CA LEU A 270 18.76 -2.68 -3.68
C LEU A 270 20.19 -2.28 -4.09
N ASN A 271 20.41 -2.07 -5.38
CA ASN A 271 21.72 -1.66 -5.91
C ASN A 271 21.96 -0.15 -5.80
N ARG A 272 20.93 0.70 -5.78
CA ARG A 272 21.12 2.14 -6.03
C ARG A 272 20.67 3.06 -4.90
N VAL A 273 20.09 2.55 -3.83
CA VAL A 273 19.66 3.41 -2.72
C VAL A 273 20.85 3.94 -1.93
N TYR A 274 20.86 5.23 -1.59
CA TYR A 274 21.95 5.81 -0.80
C TYR A 274 21.86 5.44 0.68
N LEU A 275 22.98 4.97 1.25
CA LEU A 275 23.07 4.52 2.65
C LEU A 275 24.15 5.25 3.47
N GLY A 276 24.56 6.46 3.05
CA GLY A 276 25.48 7.33 3.78
C GLY A 276 26.97 7.08 3.46
N VAL A 277 27.34 5.83 3.17
CA VAL A 277 28.73 5.42 2.87
C VAL A 277 28.94 5.00 1.42
N GLY A 278 27.86 4.81 0.68
CA GLY A 278 27.89 4.31 -0.70
C GLY A 278 26.48 4.15 -1.26
N TRP A 279 26.40 3.59 -2.47
CA TRP A 279 25.15 3.35 -3.18
C TRP A 279 24.84 1.85 -3.16
N GLY A 280 23.62 1.52 -2.74
CA GLY A 280 23.16 0.15 -2.62
C GLY A 280 23.62 -0.57 -1.35
N PHE A 281 22.99 -1.72 -1.12
CA PHE A 281 23.23 -2.52 0.07
C PHE A 281 24.55 -3.29 0.03
N GLU A 282 25.10 -3.60 -1.15
CA GLU A 282 26.41 -4.27 -1.26
C GLU A 282 27.51 -3.37 -0.73
N ASP A 283 27.59 -2.13 -1.22
CA ASP A 283 28.61 -1.17 -0.80
C ASP A 283 28.49 -0.88 0.69
N ALA A 284 27.27 -0.69 1.20
CA ALA A 284 27.05 -0.49 2.62
C ALA A 284 27.44 -1.71 3.47
N ALA A 285 27.19 -2.93 2.98
CA ALA A 285 27.60 -4.14 3.70
C ALA A 285 29.13 -4.28 3.76
N GLN A 286 29.84 -3.96 2.67
CA GLN A 286 31.30 -3.94 2.64
C GLN A 286 31.84 -2.84 3.57
N ALA A 287 31.28 -1.64 3.51
CA ALA A 287 31.74 -0.50 4.30
C ALA A 287 31.55 -0.72 5.80
N TYR A 288 30.37 -1.21 6.22
CA TYR A 288 30.05 -1.36 7.65
C TYR A 288 30.48 -2.69 8.26
N PHE A 289 30.52 -3.78 7.46
CA PHE A 289 30.74 -5.13 7.99
C PHE A 289 31.85 -5.91 7.29
N ASN A 290 32.49 -5.34 6.26
CA ASN A 290 33.57 -5.96 5.50
C ASN A 290 33.19 -7.34 4.91
N HIS A 291 31.93 -7.47 4.46
CA HIS A 291 31.46 -8.65 3.73
C HIS A 291 30.30 -8.32 2.80
N SER A 292 29.99 -9.23 1.88
CA SER A 292 28.90 -9.04 0.90
C SER A 292 27.52 -8.97 1.56
N ALA A 293 26.60 -8.23 0.92
CA ALA A 293 25.19 -8.15 1.28
C ALA A 293 24.46 -9.51 1.21
N SER A 294 25.03 -10.50 0.52
CA SER A 294 24.54 -11.88 0.52
C SER A 294 24.70 -12.57 1.89
N ALA A 295 25.67 -12.14 2.69
CA ALA A 295 26.04 -12.74 3.98
C ALA A 295 25.48 -11.98 5.20
N LEU A 296 24.62 -10.98 4.99
CA LEU A 296 24.05 -10.17 6.07
C LEU A 296 23.20 -11.02 7.04
N THR A 297 23.57 -10.95 8.32
CA THR A 297 22.73 -11.44 9.41
C THR A 297 21.49 -10.58 9.57
N LEU A 298 20.46 -11.09 10.27
CA LEU A 298 19.23 -10.35 10.52
C LEU A 298 19.44 -8.98 11.21
N PRO A 299 20.26 -8.86 12.28
CA PRO A 299 20.53 -7.56 12.90
C PRO A 299 21.25 -6.58 11.98
N GLN A 300 22.18 -7.05 11.15
CA GLN A 300 22.91 -6.22 10.18
C GLN A 300 21.99 -5.75 9.05
N ALA A 301 21.17 -6.65 8.50
CA ALA A 301 20.15 -6.33 7.51
C ALA A 301 19.17 -5.27 8.03
N ALA A 302 18.66 -5.46 9.24
CA ALA A 302 17.77 -4.49 9.88
C ALA A 302 18.46 -3.14 10.15
N LEU A 303 19.77 -3.15 10.42
CA LEU A 303 20.55 -1.93 10.63
C LEU A 303 20.62 -1.14 9.33
N LEU A 304 21.04 -1.77 8.22
CA LEU A 304 21.14 -1.09 6.92
C LEU A 304 19.78 -0.55 6.45
N VAL A 305 18.70 -1.33 6.58
CA VAL A 305 17.35 -0.86 6.24
C VAL A 305 16.92 0.30 7.14
N GLY A 306 17.33 0.31 8.41
CA GLY A 306 17.06 1.40 9.34
C GLY A 306 17.73 2.72 8.94
N LEU A 307 18.76 2.69 8.09
CA LEU A 307 19.42 3.91 7.61
C LEU A 307 18.60 4.65 6.55
N LEU A 308 17.73 3.95 5.80
CA LEU A 308 17.01 4.51 4.65
C LEU A 308 16.28 5.84 4.91
N PRO A 309 15.55 6.03 6.04
CA PRO A 309 14.83 7.28 6.28
C PRO A 309 15.76 8.49 6.48
N SER A 310 16.97 8.26 7.00
CA SER A 310 17.95 9.31 7.24
C SER A 310 19.37 8.73 7.23
N PRO A 311 19.97 8.50 6.05
CA PRO A 311 21.25 7.78 5.96
C PRO A 311 22.38 8.44 6.76
N ASN A 312 22.45 9.77 6.73
CA ASN A 312 23.44 10.53 7.49
C ASN A 312 23.02 10.74 8.97
N GLY A 313 21.73 10.80 9.26
CA GLY A 313 21.21 11.00 10.63
C GLY A 313 21.19 9.72 11.47
N HIS A 314 21.18 8.55 10.82
CA HIS A 314 21.24 7.24 11.46
C HIS A 314 22.60 6.55 11.26
N ASP A 315 23.64 7.26 10.81
CA ASP A 315 25.00 6.71 10.66
C ASP A 315 25.47 6.08 11.99
N PRO A 316 25.76 4.76 12.04
CA PRO A 316 26.14 4.09 13.28
C PRO A 316 27.51 4.52 13.82
N CYS A 317 28.39 5.10 13.00
CA CYS A 317 29.68 5.64 13.42
C CYS A 317 29.55 7.03 14.05
N ARG A 318 28.52 7.81 13.68
CA ARG A 318 28.31 9.19 14.18
C ARG A 318 27.22 9.27 15.24
N TYR A 319 26.16 8.49 15.08
CA TYR A 319 24.94 8.49 15.89
C TYR A 319 24.51 7.05 16.25
N PRO A 320 25.31 6.30 17.03
CA PRO A 320 25.08 4.89 17.31
C PRO A 320 23.71 4.61 17.97
N GLU A 321 23.26 5.49 18.87
CA GLU A 321 21.95 5.36 19.52
C GLU A 321 20.78 5.54 18.53
N ALA A 322 20.89 6.50 17.60
CA ALA A 322 19.88 6.70 16.56
C ALA A 322 19.84 5.51 15.59
N ALA A 323 21.00 5.00 15.19
CA ALA A 323 21.14 3.81 14.37
C ALA A 323 20.52 2.57 15.05
N LEU A 324 20.77 2.41 16.35
CA LEU A 324 20.22 1.33 17.16
C LEU A 324 18.69 1.41 17.25
N ALA A 325 18.14 2.59 17.49
CA ALA A 325 16.70 2.83 17.52
C ALA A 325 16.05 2.52 16.16
N ALA A 326 16.66 2.99 15.06
CA ALA A 326 16.16 2.75 13.71
C ALA A 326 16.15 1.25 13.36
N ARG A 327 17.26 0.53 13.62
CA ARG A 327 17.35 -0.93 13.47
C ARG A 327 16.25 -1.65 14.25
N ASN A 328 16.04 -1.26 15.52
CA ASN A 328 15.03 -1.87 16.37
C ASN A 328 13.60 -1.58 15.85
N GLY A 329 13.39 -0.41 15.24
CA GLY A 329 12.16 -0.06 14.52
C GLY A 329 11.87 -1.03 13.38
N VAL A 330 12.87 -1.35 12.55
CA VAL A 330 12.75 -2.34 11.46
C VAL A 330 12.43 -3.73 12.00
N LEU A 331 13.15 -4.20 13.02
CA LEU A 331 12.88 -5.51 13.65
C LEU A 331 11.44 -5.59 14.19
N ASN A 332 10.94 -4.52 14.81
CA ASN A 332 9.56 -4.46 15.28
C ASN A 332 8.54 -4.51 14.14
N LYS A 333 8.81 -3.83 13.02
CA LYS A 333 7.99 -3.95 11.80
C LYS A 333 7.97 -5.40 11.30
N MET A 334 9.12 -6.06 11.19
CA MET A 334 9.20 -7.46 10.75
C MET A 334 8.39 -8.42 11.64
N VAL A 335 8.40 -8.22 12.97
CA VAL A 335 7.59 -9.03 13.89
C VAL A 335 6.09 -8.78 13.67
N ARG A 336 5.67 -7.51 13.53
CA ARG A 336 4.25 -7.17 13.29
C ARG A 336 3.72 -7.75 11.98
N GLU A 337 4.56 -7.77 10.94
CA GLU A 337 4.21 -8.33 9.63
C GLU A 337 4.36 -9.86 9.56
N GLY A 338 4.67 -10.53 10.69
CA GLY A 338 4.80 -11.98 10.76
C GLY A 338 6.01 -12.55 10.00
N ARG A 339 6.95 -11.71 9.57
CA ARG A 339 8.18 -12.11 8.88
C ARG A 339 9.28 -12.57 9.84
N LEU A 340 9.09 -12.32 11.14
CA LEU A 340 9.99 -12.69 12.21
C LEU A 340 9.18 -13.09 13.44
N SER A 341 9.56 -14.17 14.12
CA SER A 341 8.91 -14.51 15.41
C SER A 341 9.23 -13.47 16.49
N ALA A 342 8.34 -13.32 17.47
CA ALA A 342 8.56 -12.40 18.58
C ALA A 342 9.86 -12.70 19.35
N ASP A 343 10.23 -13.97 19.48
CA ASP A 343 11.45 -14.41 20.14
C ASP A 343 12.70 -14.04 19.35
N GLN A 344 12.73 -14.31 18.04
CA GLN A 344 13.84 -13.91 17.19
C GLN A 344 14.00 -12.38 17.18
N GLY A 345 12.89 -11.63 17.12
CA GLY A 345 12.91 -10.17 17.22
C GLY A 345 13.49 -9.68 18.54
N ARG A 346 13.13 -10.31 19.66
CA ARG A 346 13.67 -9.98 20.99
C ARG A 346 15.18 -10.27 21.07
N ILE A 347 15.64 -11.40 20.55
CA ILE A 347 17.06 -11.78 20.52
C ILE A 347 17.85 -10.79 19.65
N ALA A 348 17.36 -10.51 18.44
CA ALA A 348 18.01 -9.59 17.50
C ALA A 348 18.15 -8.17 18.07
N ARG A 349 17.12 -7.65 18.75
CA ARG A 349 17.17 -6.32 19.39
C ARG A 349 18.19 -6.22 20.53
N ARG A 350 18.50 -7.34 21.21
CA ARG A 350 19.51 -7.39 22.28
C ARG A 350 20.93 -7.56 21.75
N THR A 351 21.09 -7.85 20.46
CA THR A 351 22.41 -7.95 19.85
C THR A 351 22.98 -6.52 19.71
N PRO A 352 24.21 -6.26 20.19
CA PRO A 352 24.84 -4.95 19.99
C PRO A 352 25.13 -4.72 18.50
N ILE A 353 25.27 -3.46 18.10
CA ILE A 353 25.77 -3.16 16.75
C ILE A 353 27.24 -3.59 16.69
N GLN A 354 27.57 -4.48 15.76
CA GLN A 354 28.92 -4.93 15.48
C GLN A 354 29.31 -4.43 14.09
N LEU A 355 30.25 -3.50 14.05
CA LEU A 355 30.83 -2.98 12.81
C LEU A 355 32.21 -3.60 12.60
N ALA A 356 32.67 -3.61 11.36
CA ALA A 356 34.06 -3.93 11.05
C ALA A 356 35.00 -2.91 11.73
N PRO A 357 36.21 -3.31 12.16
CA PRO A 357 37.17 -2.42 12.83
C PRO A 357 37.46 -1.14 12.02
N GLU A 358 37.50 -1.26 10.69
CA GLU A 358 37.82 -0.18 9.77
C GLU A 358 36.61 0.69 9.42
N ALA A 359 35.37 0.26 9.70
CA ALA A 359 34.14 0.89 9.24
C ALA A 359 34.00 2.36 9.64
N CYS A 360 34.49 2.71 10.84
CA CYS A 360 34.44 4.07 11.38
C CYS A 360 35.78 4.81 11.32
N THR A 361 36.80 4.20 10.72
CA THR A 361 38.09 4.86 10.47
C THR A 361 37.94 5.70 9.21
N GLY A 362 38.40 6.97 9.23
CA GLY A 362 38.07 7.99 8.21
C GLY A 362 38.42 7.66 6.75
N VAL A 363 39.10 6.54 6.49
CA VAL A 363 39.43 6.00 5.16
C VAL A 363 38.18 5.57 4.37
N ALA A 364 37.08 5.21 5.06
CA ALA A 364 35.80 4.81 4.44
C ALA A 364 34.80 5.98 4.27
N ARG A 365 35.14 7.20 4.72
CA ARG A 365 34.29 8.39 4.54
C ARG A 365 34.75 9.15 3.32
N ARG A 366 33.80 9.60 2.48
CA ARG A 366 34.07 10.55 1.38
C ARG A 366 34.84 11.76 1.94
N PRO A 367 36.13 11.95 1.61
CA PRO A 367 36.83 13.18 1.95
C PRO A 367 36.14 14.32 1.21
N ALA A 368 35.88 15.43 1.91
CA ALA A 368 35.34 16.67 1.33
C ALA A 368 34.04 16.50 0.51
N PRO A 369 32.92 16.07 1.11
CA PRO A 369 31.66 15.83 0.38
C PRO A 369 31.16 17.09 -0.35
N PHE A 370 31.21 18.26 0.30
CA PHE A 370 30.79 19.52 -0.33
C PHE A 370 31.66 19.94 -1.51
N TYR A 371 32.96 19.60 -1.47
CA TYR A 371 33.87 19.85 -2.58
C TYR A 371 33.57 18.88 -3.74
N SER A 372 33.36 17.60 -3.43
CA SER A 372 32.98 16.58 -4.42
C SER A 372 31.66 16.95 -5.13
N ASP A 373 30.66 17.45 -4.39
CA ASP A 373 29.39 17.92 -4.97
C ASP A 373 29.61 19.13 -5.91
N GLN A 374 30.55 20.02 -5.57
CA GLN A 374 30.89 21.16 -6.43
C GLN A 374 31.59 20.70 -7.71
N VAL A 375 32.50 19.75 -7.61
CA VAL A 375 33.16 19.14 -8.77
C VAL A 375 32.15 18.47 -9.69
N GLU A 376 31.13 17.79 -9.15
CA GLU A 376 30.04 17.20 -9.96
C GLU A 376 29.23 18.28 -10.70
N ARG A 377 28.84 19.37 -10.02
CA ARG A 377 28.15 20.50 -10.66
C ARG A 377 28.97 21.13 -11.77
N ASP A 378 30.28 21.24 -11.58
CA ASP A 378 31.15 21.81 -12.59
C ASP A 378 31.40 20.85 -13.75
N LEU A 379 31.52 19.54 -13.48
CA LEU A 379 31.55 18.51 -14.51
C LEU A 379 30.28 18.53 -15.37
N GLN A 380 29.09 18.57 -14.75
CA GLN A 380 27.80 18.67 -15.44
C GLN A 380 27.74 19.89 -16.38
N LYS A 381 28.21 21.06 -15.92
CA LYS A 381 28.30 22.26 -16.76
C LYS A 381 29.26 22.11 -17.94
N LEU A 382 30.33 21.34 -17.77
CA LEU A 382 31.37 21.18 -18.78
C LEU A 382 30.98 20.17 -19.86
N VAL A 383 30.46 19.01 -19.47
CA VAL A 383 30.20 17.89 -20.40
C VAL A 383 28.72 17.68 -20.72
N GLY A 384 27.82 18.37 -20.01
CA GLY A 384 26.37 18.17 -20.09
C GLY A 384 25.88 17.06 -19.17
N ASP A 385 24.62 17.13 -18.76
CA ASP A 385 24.02 16.24 -17.75
C ASP A 385 24.05 14.76 -18.16
N ASP A 386 23.76 14.45 -19.42
CA ASP A 386 23.71 13.09 -19.93
C ASP A 386 25.10 12.43 -19.87
N VAL A 387 26.14 13.14 -20.32
CA VAL A 387 27.52 12.65 -20.37
C VAL A 387 28.14 12.60 -18.98
N ALA A 388 27.84 13.58 -18.12
CA ALA A 388 28.27 13.53 -16.71
C ALA A 388 27.65 12.34 -15.97
N ALA A 389 26.42 11.97 -16.31
CA ALA A 389 25.72 10.81 -15.76
C ALA A 389 26.22 9.46 -16.30
N GLU A 390 26.93 9.42 -17.43
CA GLU A 390 27.56 8.20 -17.94
C GLU A 390 28.80 7.80 -17.12
N GLY A 391 29.46 8.75 -16.45
CA GLY A 391 30.67 8.51 -15.67
C GLY A 391 31.92 8.23 -16.51
N ASN A 392 32.86 7.43 -16.00
CA ASN A 392 34.18 7.15 -16.61
C ASN A 392 35.10 8.38 -16.71
N PHE A 393 35.10 9.23 -15.70
CA PHE A 393 35.98 10.40 -15.66
C PHE A 393 37.10 10.21 -14.65
N ILE A 394 38.29 10.68 -15.04
CA ILE A 394 39.36 11.01 -14.11
C ILE A 394 39.35 12.54 -14.01
N VAL A 395 39.08 13.06 -12.82
CA VAL A 395 38.99 14.50 -12.56
C VAL A 395 40.07 14.90 -11.59
N GLU A 396 41.03 15.66 -12.09
CA GLU A 396 42.07 16.28 -11.27
C GLU A 396 41.53 17.59 -10.68
N THR A 397 41.68 17.75 -9.37
CA THR A 397 41.15 18.90 -8.63
C THR A 397 42.26 19.65 -7.92
N HIS A 398 41.93 20.84 -7.41
CA HIS A 398 42.85 21.63 -6.59
C HIS A 398 42.64 21.40 -5.08
N LEU A 399 41.89 20.36 -4.69
CA LEU A 399 41.65 20.06 -3.28
C LEU A 399 42.98 19.86 -2.54
N ASP A 400 43.12 20.53 -1.41
CA ASP A 400 44.13 20.22 -0.40
C ASP A 400 43.42 19.52 0.77
N PRO A 401 43.57 18.19 0.93
CA PRO A 401 42.88 17.44 1.98
C PRO A 401 43.33 17.86 3.39
N THR A 402 44.57 18.31 3.55
CA THR A 402 45.08 18.79 4.84
C THR A 402 44.38 20.11 5.21
N LEU A 403 44.25 21.01 4.25
CA LEU A 403 43.55 22.28 4.45
C LEU A 403 42.06 22.06 4.70
N GLN A 404 41.42 21.15 3.96
CA GLN A 404 40.03 20.77 4.15
C GLN A 404 39.78 20.26 5.58
N GLU A 405 40.62 19.36 6.07
CA GLU A 405 40.50 18.82 7.44
C GLU A 405 40.65 19.93 8.49
N VAL A 406 41.63 20.82 8.32
CA VAL A 406 41.84 21.97 9.22
C VAL A 406 40.60 22.87 9.27
N VAL A 407 39.98 23.15 8.11
CA VAL A 407 38.75 23.94 8.01
C VAL A 407 37.59 23.23 8.70
N GLU A 408 37.38 21.94 8.44
CA GLU A 408 36.28 21.16 9.04
C GLU A 408 36.39 21.08 10.56
N VAL A 409 37.59 20.80 11.09
CA VAL A 409 37.83 20.74 12.53
C VAL A 409 37.62 22.11 13.18
N THR A 410 38.10 23.18 12.54
CA THR A 410 37.95 24.55 13.05
C THR A 410 36.49 24.99 13.07
N LEU A 411 35.76 24.73 11.98
CA LEU A 411 34.33 25.04 11.89
C LEU A 411 33.52 24.24 12.90
N GLN A 412 33.76 22.93 13.02
CA GLN A 412 33.07 22.10 14.02
C GLN A 412 33.32 22.58 15.45
N ARG A 413 34.55 22.98 15.77
CA ARG A 413 34.90 23.55 17.08
C ARG A 413 34.14 24.86 17.33
N PHE A 414 34.10 25.75 16.34
CA PHE A 414 33.37 27.01 16.41
C PHE A 414 31.86 26.78 16.65
N LEU A 415 31.25 25.87 15.90
CA LEU A 415 29.82 25.56 16.03
C LEU A 415 29.50 24.94 17.40
N ARG A 416 30.34 24.03 17.90
CA ARG A 416 30.15 23.45 19.24
C ARG A 416 30.23 24.51 20.34
N ALA A 417 31.22 25.40 20.26
CA ALA A 417 31.43 26.47 21.24
C ALA A 417 30.28 27.49 21.27
N ASN A 418 29.61 27.71 20.14
CA ASN A 418 28.54 28.70 20.01
C ASN A 418 27.13 28.11 19.95
N SER A 419 27.00 26.80 20.17
CA SER A 419 25.72 26.08 20.08
C SER A 419 24.65 26.62 21.05
N THR A 420 25.06 27.07 22.24
CA THR A 420 24.16 27.68 23.25
C THR A 420 23.62 29.04 22.85
N SER A 421 24.26 29.71 21.88
CA SER A 421 23.84 31.00 21.33
C SER A 421 22.91 30.84 20.12
N GLY A 422 22.44 29.62 19.84
CA GLY A 422 21.55 29.31 18.71
C GLY A 422 22.28 29.15 17.38
N ILE A 423 23.62 29.19 17.35
CA ILE A 423 24.41 29.05 16.12
C ILE A 423 24.73 27.57 15.91
N ASN A 424 24.10 26.96 14.89
CA ASN A 424 24.20 25.53 14.60
C ASN A 424 24.66 25.20 13.17
N GLN A 425 24.87 26.22 12.34
CA GLN A 425 25.28 26.09 10.94
C GLN A 425 26.43 27.04 10.61
N GLY A 426 27.25 26.67 9.64
CA GLY A 426 28.30 27.53 9.11
C GLY A 426 28.86 26.99 7.80
N ALA A 427 29.44 27.88 7.00
CA ALA A 427 30.04 27.58 5.72
C ALA A 427 31.40 28.27 5.61
N VAL A 428 32.37 27.61 5.00
CA VAL A 428 33.70 28.14 4.74
C VAL A 428 34.07 27.78 3.30
N VAL A 429 34.56 28.76 2.55
CA VAL A 429 35.10 28.57 1.21
C VAL A 429 36.53 29.09 1.23
N VAL A 430 37.45 28.29 0.72
CA VAL A 430 38.85 28.67 0.53
C VAL A 430 39.14 28.56 -0.96
N LEU A 431 39.61 29.67 -1.55
CA LEU A 431 39.87 29.80 -2.98
C LEU A 431 41.37 29.81 -3.26
#